data_AF-A0ABC9GWW8-F1
#
_entry.id   AF-A0ABC9GWW8-F1
#
_cell.length_a   1.000
_cell.length_b   1.000
_cell.length_c   1.000
_cell.angle_alpha   90.00
_cell.angle_beta   90.00
_cell.angle_gamma   90.00
#
_symmetry.space_group_name_H-M   'P 1'
#
loop_
_entity.id
_entity.type
_entity.pdbx_description
1 polymer ?
#
loop_
_entity_poly.entity_id
_entity_poly.type
_entity_poly.pdbx_seq_one_letter_code
_entity_poly.pdbx_strand_id
1 'polypeptide(L)'
;MSSSSSMVQSIAILLLHTIALAPAAGLTTAAAASSLINTTCAALEPVDSSDYCVSVLSGDPAAADVRGVAAAAANLTAAKAARTLRVISYLVDDLVICRAKYSKMVHMLANVTADLGAGRFSDASEIMSFATEYPEMCDMLLMEGKAEKDPISQETGEDDVLVHLTDHIINLLHK
;
A
#
# COMPACT_ATOMS: atom_id res chain seq x y z
N MET A 1 -4.37 -13.98 72.40
CA MET A 1 -3.91 -12.96 71.44
C MET A 1 -5.04 -12.72 70.45
N SER A 2 -5.53 -11.47 70.44
CA SER A 2 -6.53 -10.76 69.60
C SER A 2 -7.82 -11.48 69.16
N SER A 3 -9.03 -11.11 69.63
CA SER A 3 -9.82 -9.84 69.45
C SER A 3 -10.27 -9.58 68.02
N SER A 4 -11.48 -9.12 67.71
CA SER A 4 -12.73 -8.87 68.46
C SER A 4 -13.84 -8.58 67.43
N SER A 5 -15.08 -8.78 67.86
CA SER A 5 -16.34 -8.74 67.11
C SER A 5 -16.83 -7.37 66.61
N SER A 6 -17.75 -7.47 65.63
CA SER A 6 -19.03 -6.75 65.51
C SER A 6 -19.08 -5.26 65.12
N MET A 7 -19.58 -5.03 63.90
CA MET A 7 -20.82 -4.29 63.59
C MET A 7 -21.29 -3.26 64.63
N VAL A 8 -21.17 -1.96 64.31
CA VAL A 8 -21.92 -0.85 64.94
C VAL A 8 -22.31 0.20 63.89
N GLN A 9 -23.49 0.74 64.14
CA GLN A 9 -24.41 1.51 63.33
C GLN A 9 -24.10 3.03 63.26
N SER A 10 -24.71 3.66 62.26
CA SER A 10 -24.75 5.05 61.80
C SER A 10 -24.72 6.20 62.83
N ILE A 11 -24.18 7.37 62.41
CA ILE A 11 -24.67 8.77 62.62
C ILE A 11 -24.01 9.68 61.55
N ALA A 12 -24.70 10.75 61.18
CA ALA A 12 -24.67 11.45 59.90
C ALA A 12 -23.93 12.81 59.85
N ILE A 13 -23.95 13.38 58.64
CA ILE A 13 -23.90 14.81 58.23
C ILE A 13 -22.51 15.49 58.11
N LEU A 14 -22.08 15.81 56.89
CA LEU A 14 -21.99 17.20 56.34
C LEU A 14 -21.40 17.23 54.92
N LEU A 15 -22.19 17.81 54.01
CA LEU A 15 -21.83 18.21 52.65
C LEU A 15 -20.66 19.21 52.65
N LEU A 16 -19.84 19.21 51.59
CA LEU A 16 -19.62 20.35 50.64
C LEU A 16 -18.24 20.34 49.94
N HIS A 17 -18.29 20.54 48.61
CA HIS A 17 -17.27 21.07 47.68
C HIS A 17 -16.01 20.26 47.33
N THR A 18 -15.97 19.70 46.12
CA THR A 18 -15.34 20.34 44.95
C THR A 18 -15.76 19.60 43.68
N ILE A 19 -16.75 20.13 42.96
CA ILE A 19 -16.88 19.84 41.54
C ILE A 19 -15.69 20.54 40.89
N ALA A 20 -14.69 19.78 40.47
CA ALA A 20 -13.66 20.30 39.60
C ALA A 20 -14.34 20.73 38.30
N LEU A 21 -14.54 22.04 38.13
CA LEU A 21 -14.74 22.63 36.81
C LEU A 21 -13.45 22.32 36.02
N ALA A 22 -13.51 21.26 35.21
CA ALA A 22 -12.57 21.12 34.11
C ALA A 22 -12.69 22.39 33.24
N PRO A 23 -11.59 23.02 32.84
CA PRO A 23 -11.67 24.21 32.01
C PRO A 23 -12.37 23.84 30.69
N ALA A 24 -13.48 24.52 30.41
CA ALA A 24 -14.19 24.47 29.12
C ALA A 24 -13.31 24.94 27.92
N ALA A 25 -12.04 25.24 28.16
CA ALA A 25 -11.04 25.63 27.17
C ALA A 25 -10.77 24.54 26.12
N GLY A 26 -10.98 23.25 26.44
CA GLY A 26 -10.80 22.17 25.46
C GLY A 26 -11.90 22.09 24.40
N LEU A 27 -13.14 22.47 24.75
CA LEU A 27 -14.27 22.46 23.82
C LEU A 27 -14.26 23.70 22.90
N THR A 28 -13.85 24.85 23.42
CA THR A 28 -13.80 26.10 22.64
C THR A 28 -12.67 26.08 21.60
N THR A 29 -11.52 25.46 21.88
CA THR A 29 -10.42 25.35 20.91
C THR A 29 -10.72 24.35 19.80
N ALA A 30 -11.37 23.22 20.12
CA ALA A 30 -11.76 22.23 19.11
C ALA A 30 -12.82 22.79 18.15
N ALA A 31 -13.85 23.46 18.67
CA ALA A 31 -14.88 24.08 17.84
C ALA A 31 -14.32 25.21 16.95
N ALA A 32 -13.38 26.02 17.47
CA ALA A 32 -12.72 27.06 16.69
C ALA A 32 -11.82 26.49 15.58
N ALA A 33 -11.06 25.42 15.86
CA ALA A 33 -10.27 24.72 14.86
C ALA A 33 -11.15 24.10 13.75
N SER A 34 -12.26 23.46 14.13
CA SER A 34 -13.24 22.94 13.15
C SER A 34 -13.85 24.03 12.27
N SER A 35 -14.19 25.19 12.83
CA SER A 35 -14.68 26.33 12.04
C SER A 35 -13.62 26.84 11.05
N LEU A 36 -12.36 26.91 11.47
CA LEU A 36 -11.27 27.40 10.63
C LEU A 36 -10.94 26.46 9.47
N ILE A 37 -10.88 25.15 9.74
CA ILE A 37 -10.69 24.13 8.70
C ILE A 37 -11.81 24.24 7.67
N ASN A 38 -13.07 24.30 8.11
CA ASN A 38 -14.21 24.38 7.20
C ASN A 38 -14.17 25.63 6.32
N THR A 39 -13.86 26.80 6.89
CA THR A 39 -13.69 28.05 6.12
C THR A 39 -12.51 27.96 5.14
N THR A 40 -11.39 27.38 5.55
CA THR A 40 -10.19 27.26 4.70
C THR A 40 -10.45 26.31 3.53
N CYS A 41 -11.07 25.15 3.79
CA CYS A 41 -11.37 24.15 2.78
C CYS A 41 -12.48 24.60 1.80
N ALA A 42 -13.47 25.36 2.27
CA ALA A 42 -14.53 25.90 1.41
C ALA A 42 -14.02 26.89 0.33
N ALA A 43 -12.80 27.41 0.48
CA ALA A 43 -12.16 28.25 -0.51
C ALA A 43 -11.49 27.45 -1.66
N LEU A 44 -11.46 26.11 -1.57
CA LEU A 44 -10.89 25.24 -2.60
C LEU A 44 -11.93 24.90 -3.66
N GLU A 45 -11.58 25.09 -4.92
CA GLU A 45 -12.31 24.55 -6.07
C GLU A 45 -11.48 23.47 -6.77
N PRO A 46 -12.09 22.37 -7.26
CA PRO A 46 -13.51 22.01 -7.23
C PRO A 46 -14.02 21.51 -5.86
N VAL A 47 -15.35 21.40 -5.69
CA VAL A 47 -16.03 21.00 -4.43
C VAL A 47 -15.46 19.71 -3.82
N ASP A 48 -15.10 18.73 -4.63
CA ASP A 48 -14.48 17.48 -4.16
C ASP A 48 -13.17 17.70 -3.39
N SER A 49 -12.45 18.79 -3.70
CA SER A 49 -11.24 19.20 -2.98
C SER A 49 -11.57 19.82 -1.62
N SER A 50 -12.72 20.49 -1.48
CA SER A 50 -13.20 21.02 -0.20
C SER A 50 -13.55 19.89 0.76
N ASP A 51 -14.36 18.91 0.31
CA ASP A 51 -14.76 17.77 1.14
C ASP A 51 -13.55 16.90 1.54
N TYR A 52 -12.64 16.67 0.60
CA TYR A 52 -11.39 15.97 0.86
C TYR A 52 -10.51 16.73 1.87
N CYS A 53 -10.37 18.05 1.71
CA CYS A 53 -9.59 18.91 2.62
C CYS A 53 -10.11 18.84 4.05
N VAL A 54 -11.44 18.96 4.25
CA VAL A 54 -12.04 18.85 5.59
C VAL A 54 -11.76 17.45 6.15
N SER A 55 -11.98 16.40 5.36
CA SER A 55 -11.79 15.01 5.79
C SER A 55 -10.36 14.74 6.28
N VAL A 56 -9.33 15.20 5.55
CA VAL A 56 -7.93 14.89 5.90
C VAL A 56 -7.34 15.76 7.00
N LEU A 57 -7.86 16.98 7.19
CA LEU A 57 -7.38 17.90 8.23
C LEU A 57 -8.15 17.77 9.55
N SER A 58 -9.38 17.25 9.50
CA SER A 58 -10.20 17.06 10.69
C SER A 58 -9.53 16.09 11.66
N GLY A 59 -9.17 16.58 12.84
CA GLY A 59 -8.50 15.79 13.88
C GLY A 59 -6.97 15.90 13.88
N ASP A 60 -6.36 16.67 12.96
CA ASP A 60 -4.94 17.01 13.08
C ASP A 60 -4.75 18.05 14.20
N PRO A 61 -4.04 17.72 15.30
CA PRO A 61 -3.84 18.64 16.41
C PRO A 61 -3.03 19.88 16.03
N ALA A 62 -2.27 19.84 14.93
CA ALA A 62 -1.55 20.99 14.42
C ALA A 62 -2.49 22.01 13.75
N ALA A 63 -3.69 21.63 13.32
CA ALA A 63 -4.65 22.49 12.62
C ALA A 63 -5.43 23.47 13.53
N ALA A 64 -4.76 24.05 14.54
CA ALA A 64 -5.36 24.95 15.52
C ALA A 64 -5.47 26.41 15.04
N ASP A 65 -4.63 26.81 14.07
CA ASP A 65 -4.64 28.13 13.43
C ASP A 65 -4.28 28.02 11.93
N VAL A 66 -4.28 29.13 11.19
CA VAL A 66 -4.04 29.14 9.73
C VAL A 66 -2.66 28.57 9.37
N ARG A 67 -1.63 28.89 10.15
CA ARG A 67 -0.28 28.37 9.93
C ARG A 67 -0.24 26.88 10.25
N GLY A 68 -0.96 26.47 11.28
CA GLY A 68 -1.17 25.09 11.69
C GLY A 68 -1.87 24.25 10.62
N VAL A 69 -2.95 24.76 10.02
CA VAL A 69 -3.65 24.14 8.89
C VAL A 69 -2.72 23.95 7.69
N ALA A 70 -1.93 24.97 7.36
CA ALA A 70 -0.95 24.88 6.28
C ALA A 70 0.16 23.86 6.58
N ALA A 71 0.65 23.82 7.82
CA ALA A 71 1.66 22.86 8.26
C ALA A 71 1.12 21.41 8.25
N ALA A 72 -0.12 21.20 8.72
CA ALA A 72 -0.82 19.92 8.67
C ALA A 72 -0.98 19.43 7.23
N ALA A 73 -1.45 20.30 6.32
CA ALA A 73 -1.56 19.99 4.89
C ALA A 73 -0.20 19.61 4.28
N ALA A 74 0.84 20.39 4.54
CA ALA A 74 2.19 20.09 4.06
C ALA A 74 2.74 18.75 4.61
N ASN A 75 2.49 18.45 5.88
CA ASN A 75 2.90 17.20 6.50
C ASN A 75 2.15 15.99 5.92
N LEU A 76 0.84 16.12 5.66
CA LEU A 76 0.06 15.11 4.95
C LEU A 76 0.59 14.87 3.54
N THR A 77 0.90 15.93 2.79
CA THR A 77 1.52 15.83 1.46
C THR A 77 2.87 15.12 1.54
N ALA A 78 3.74 15.50 2.48
CA ALA A 78 5.04 14.86 2.68
C ALA A 78 4.91 13.37 3.03
N ALA A 79 3.99 13.02 3.93
CA ALA A 79 3.72 11.64 4.30
C ALA A 79 3.17 10.82 3.12
N LYS A 80 2.28 11.40 2.31
CA LYS A 80 1.76 10.76 1.09
C LYS A 80 2.88 10.57 0.07
N ALA A 81 3.70 11.59 -0.19
CA ALA A 81 4.84 11.52 -1.09
C ALA A 81 5.85 10.44 -0.66
N ALA A 82 6.16 10.35 0.64
CA ALA A 82 7.04 9.32 1.18
C ALA A 82 6.46 7.90 1.00
N ARG A 83 5.14 7.72 1.15
CA ARG A 83 4.48 6.43 0.85
C ARG A 83 4.55 6.11 -0.64
N THR A 84 4.27 7.08 -1.52
CA THR A 84 4.38 6.90 -2.97
C THR A 84 5.79 6.50 -3.37
N LEU A 85 6.82 7.18 -2.84
CA LEU A 85 8.22 6.84 -3.11
C LEU A 85 8.56 5.41 -2.68
N ARG A 86 8.02 4.96 -1.54
CA ARG A 86 8.19 3.57 -1.09
C ARG A 86 7.57 2.57 -2.06
N VAL A 87 6.34 2.82 -2.53
CA VAL A 87 5.69 1.97 -3.54
C VAL A 87 6.51 1.93 -4.84
N ILE A 88 6.99 3.07 -5.31
CA ILE A 88 7.87 3.14 -6.49
C ILE A 88 9.14 2.31 -6.27
N SER A 89 9.74 2.39 -5.08
CA SER A 89 10.96 1.63 -4.77
C SER A 89 10.71 0.12 -4.83
N TYR A 90 9.60 -0.35 -4.25
CA TYR A 90 9.21 -1.77 -4.33
C TYR A 90 8.98 -2.22 -5.78
N LEU A 91 8.26 -1.41 -6.57
CA LEU A 91 8.07 -1.71 -7.99
C LEU A 91 9.41 -1.80 -8.74
N VAL A 92 10.35 -0.89 -8.49
CA VAL A 92 11.66 -0.93 -9.14
C VAL A 92 12.43 -2.19 -8.75
N ASP A 93 12.42 -2.58 -7.48
CA ASP A 93 13.07 -3.80 -7.02
C ASP A 93 12.49 -5.06 -7.69
N ASP A 94 11.15 -5.16 -7.75
CA ASP A 94 10.44 -6.27 -8.37
C ASP A 94 10.68 -6.30 -9.90
N LEU A 95 10.64 -5.13 -10.56
CA LEU A 95 10.92 -5.00 -12.00
C LEU A 95 12.38 -5.35 -12.34
N VAL A 96 13.35 -5.10 -11.44
CA VAL A 96 14.74 -5.52 -11.66
C VAL A 96 14.85 -7.04 -11.69
N ILE A 97 14.11 -7.74 -10.82
CA ILE A 97 14.04 -9.21 -10.82
C ILE A 97 13.38 -9.70 -12.11
N CYS A 98 12.26 -9.09 -12.51
CA CYS A 98 11.58 -9.44 -13.74
C CYS A 98 12.43 -9.22 -14.99
N ARG A 99 13.12 -8.09 -15.08
CA ARG A 99 14.08 -7.83 -16.16
C ARG A 99 15.14 -8.92 -16.25
N ALA A 100 15.65 -9.41 -15.11
CA ALA A 100 16.63 -10.48 -15.10
C ALA A 100 16.05 -11.82 -15.59
N LYS A 101 14.79 -12.14 -15.23
CA LYS A 101 14.07 -13.33 -15.74
C LYS A 101 13.85 -13.24 -17.25
N TYR A 102 13.30 -12.13 -17.74
CA TYR A 102 13.10 -11.91 -19.17
C TYR A 102 14.40 -11.91 -19.98
N SER A 103 15.49 -11.37 -19.42
CA SER A 103 16.80 -11.47 -20.07
C SER A 103 17.24 -12.92 -20.24
N LYS A 104 17.03 -13.78 -19.22
CA LYS A 104 17.31 -15.22 -19.33
C LYS A 104 16.37 -15.90 -20.33
N MET A 105 15.09 -15.56 -20.30
CA MET A 105 14.09 -16.07 -21.24
C MET A 105 14.48 -15.79 -22.68
N VAL A 106 14.90 -14.56 -23.00
CA VAL A 106 15.40 -14.19 -24.34
C VAL A 106 16.58 -15.06 -24.76
N HIS A 107 17.54 -15.30 -23.85
CA HIS A 107 18.67 -16.21 -24.14
C HIS A 107 18.22 -17.66 -24.36
N MET A 108 17.28 -18.16 -23.56
CA MET A 108 16.70 -19.50 -23.72
C MET A 108 16.00 -19.64 -25.08
N LEU A 109 15.17 -18.67 -25.47
CA LEU A 109 14.46 -18.69 -26.75
C LEU A 109 15.42 -18.63 -27.96
N ALA A 110 16.55 -17.93 -27.83
CA ALA A 110 17.60 -17.96 -28.84
C ALA A 110 18.23 -19.37 -28.98
N ASN A 111 18.46 -20.06 -27.87
CA ASN A 111 18.96 -21.44 -27.87
C ASN A 111 17.93 -22.41 -28.45
N VAL A 112 16.65 -22.30 -28.05
CA VAL A 112 15.54 -23.06 -28.64
C VAL A 112 15.53 -22.90 -30.16
N THR A 113 15.65 -21.68 -30.65
CA THR A 113 15.71 -21.40 -32.10
C THR A 113 16.89 -22.10 -32.77
N ALA A 114 18.07 -22.11 -32.14
CA ALA A 114 19.27 -22.77 -32.66
C ALA A 114 19.15 -24.30 -32.66
N ASP A 115 18.54 -24.89 -31.62
CA ASP A 115 18.29 -26.33 -31.51
C ASP A 115 17.28 -26.81 -32.55
N LEU A 116 16.18 -26.06 -32.73
CA LEU A 116 15.20 -26.33 -33.78
C LEU A 116 15.82 -26.28 -35.18
N GLY A 117 16.66 -25.27 -35.46
CA GLY A 117 17.37 -25.16 -36.75
C GLY A 117 18.33 -26.33 -37.03
N ALA A 118 18.78 -27.03 -36.00
CA ALA A 118 19.66 -28.20 -36.10
C ALA A 118 18.91 -29.53 -35.97
N GLY A 119 17.58 -29.52 -35.84
CA GLY A 119 16.76 -30.72 -35.65
C GLY A 119 16.86 -31.36 -34.26
N ARG A 120 17.39 -30.63 -33.27
CA ARG A 120 17.51 -31.08 -31.87
C ARG A 120 16.22 -30.78 -31.09
N PHE A 121 15.13 -31.44 -31.44
CA PHE A 121 13.80 -31.16 -30.87
C PHE A 121 13.69 -31.48 -29.38
N SER A 122 14.43 -32.49 -28.89
CA SER A 122 14.46 -32.84 -27.47
C SER A 122 15.10 -31.74 -26.62
N ASP A 123 16.27 -31.23 -27.04
CA ASP A 123 16.97 -30.14 -26.36
C ASP A 123 16.13 -28.85 -26.37
N ALA A 124 15.49 -28.55 -27.51
CA ALA A 124 14.57 -27.41 -27.62
C ALA A 124 13.37 -27.53 -26.66
N SER A 125 12.78 -28.71 -26.54
CA SER A 125 11.67 -29.01 -25.62
C SER A 125 12.08 -28.82 -24.17
N GLU A 126 13.24 -29.37 -23.78
CA GLU A 126 13.77 -29.22 -22.42
C GLU A 126 13.95 -27.74 -22.05
N ILE A 127 14.61 -26.95 -22.90
CA ILE A 127 14.82 -25.51 -22.64
C ILE A 127 13.48 -24.77 -22.58
N MET A 128 12.55 -25.10 -23.48
CA MET A 128 11.26 -24.43 -23.55
C MET A 128 10.43 -24.62 -22.28
N SER A 129 10.50 -25.80 -21.66
CA SER A 129 9.80 -26.09 -20.39
C SER A 129 10.20 -25.16 -19.24
N PHE A 130 11.44 -24.64 -19.24
CA PHE A 130 11.87 -23.65 -18.26
C PHE A 130 11.43 -22.22 -18.64
N ALA A 131 11.37 -21.92 -19.94
CA ALA A 131 11.01 -20.60 -20.43
C ALA A 131 9.54 -20.24 -20.11
N THR A 132 8.65 -21.24 -20.06
CA THR A 132 7.23 -21.05 -19.76
C THR A 132 6.96 -20.54 -18.35
N GLU A 133 7.85 -20.77 -17.39
CA GLU A 133 7.62 -20.35 -15.99
C GLU A 133 7.83 -18.84 -15.78
N TYR A 134 8.60 -18.17 -16.65
CA TYR A 134 9.04 -16.80 -16.37
C TYR A 134 7.96 -15.72 -16.39
N PRO A 135 6.98 -15.74 -17.31
CA PRO A 135 5.87 -14.80 -17.27
C PRO A 135 5.07 -14.88 -15.97
N GLU A 136 4.57 -16.07 -15.59
CA GLU A 136 3.80 -16.26 -14.35
C GLU A 136 4.58 -15.84 -13.10
N MET A 137 5.87 -16.18 -13.02
CA MET A 137 6.71 -15.74 -11.90
C MET A 137 6.82 -14.22 -11.77
N CYS A 138 6.67 -13.48 -12.87
CA CYS A 138 6.70 -12.02 -12.87
C CYS A 138 5.37 -11.40 -12.46
N ASP A 139 4.27 -11.91 -13.01
CA ASP A 139 2.91 -11.49 -12.63
C ASP A 139 2.70 -11.70 -11.12
N MET A 140 3.05 -12.90 -10.61
CA MET A 140 2.97 -13.21 -9.17
C MET A 140 3.84 -12.27 -8.32
N LEU A 141 5.09 -12.01 -8.73
CA LEU A 141 5.99 -11.14 -7.97
C LEU A 141 5.45 -9.70 -7.88
N LEU A 142 4.85 -9.18 -8.96
CA LEU A 142 4.37 -7.80 -9.00
C LEU A 142 3.00 -7.64 -8.32
N MET A 143 2.14 -8.66 -8.41
CA MET A 143 0.82 -8.68 -7.78
C MET A 143 0.88 -8.97 -6.28
N GLU A 144 1.72 -9.91 -5.85
CA GLU A 144 1.87 -10.30 -4.44
C GLU A 144 3.04 -9.57 -3.75
N GLY A 145 3.81 -8.79 -4.51
CA GLY A 145 4.90 -7.96 -4.02
C GLY A 145 4.40 -6.83 -3.12
N LYS A 146 5.34 -6.16 -2.45
CA LYS A 146 4.98 -5.09 -1.48
C LYS A 146 4.32 -3.87 -2.12
N ALA A 147 4.45 -3.72 -3.43
CA ALA A 147 3.75 -2.69 -4.19
C ALA A 147 2.29 -3.05 -4.46
N GLU A 148 1.94 -4.34 -4.45
CA GLU A 148 0.63 -4.90 -4.79
C GLU A 148 0.10 -4.35 -6.13
N LYS A 149 0.99 -4.26 -7.13
CA LYS A 149 0.73 -3.61 -8.41
C LYS A 149 1.59 -4.22 -9.51
N ASP A 150 0.93 -4.65 -10.57
CA ASP A 150 1.59 -5.05 -11.80
C ASP A 150 1.43 -4.00 -12.93
N PRO A 151 2.52 -3.30 -13.30
CA PRO A 151 2.51 -2.37 -14.42
C PRO A 151 2.79 -3.01 -15.79
N ILE A 152 3.11 -4.30 -15.86
CA ILE A 152 3.45 -5.06 -17.09
C ILE A 152 2.58 -6.31 -17.28
N SER A 153 1.42 -6.37 -16.62
CA SER A 153 0.54 -7.55 -16.64
C SER A 153 0.05 -7.90 -18.05
N GLN A 154 -0.13 -6.88 -18.91
CA GLN A 154 -0.52 -7.10 -20.30
C GLN A 154 0.59 -7.82 -21.08
N GLU A 155 1.79 -7.26 -21.07
CA GLU A 155 2.95 -7.81 -21.77
C GLU A 155 3.27 -9.22 -21.24
N THR A 156 3.20 -9.40 -19.92
CA THR A 156 3.43 -10.70 -19.28
C THR A 156 2.40 -11.74 -19.71
N GLY A 157 1.11 -11.37 -19.78
CA GLY A 157 0.07 -12.28 -20.26
C GLY A 157 0.18 -12.62 -21.75
N GLU A 158 0.62 -11.68 -22.59
CA GLU A 158 0.87 -11.94 -24.01
C GLU A 158 2.05 -12.92 -24.20
N ASP A 159 3.14 -12.72 -23.44
CA ASP A 159 4.31 -13.60 -23.47
C ASP A 159 3.97 -15.02 -22.99
N ASP A 160 3.18 -15.14 -21.92
CA ASP A 160 2.69 -16.42 -21.38
C ASP A 160 2.00 -17.29 -22.45
N VAL A 161 1.06 -16.69 -23.17
CA VAL A 161 0.33 -17.36 -24.25
C VAL A 161 1.29 -17.84 -25.35
N LEU A 162 2.25 -17.00 -25.75
CA LEU A 162 3.17 -17.31 -26.83
C LEU A 162 4.18 -18.40 -26.45
N VAL A 163 4.67 -18.40 -25.21
CA VAL A 163 5.59 -19.46 -24.76
C VAL A 163 4.88 -20.79 -24.60
N HIS A 164 3.67 -20.82 -24.04
CA HIS A 164 2.92 -22.06 -23.96
C HIS A 164 2.53 -22.62 -25.34
N LEU A 165 2.20 -21.74 -26.29
CA LEU A 165 1.97 -22.13 -27.68
C LEU A 165 3.24 -22.75 -28.31
N THR A 166 4.39 -22.11 -28.11
CA THR A 166 5.68 -22.57 -28.65
C THR A 166 6.06 -23.92 -28.07
N ASP A 167 5.96 -24.09 -26.75
CA ASP A 167 6.21 -25.37 -26.08
C ASP A 167 5.33 -26.50 -26.64
N HIS A 168 4.02 -26.25 -26.80
CA HIS A 168 3.11 -27.22 -27.41
C HIS A 168 3.55 -27.64 -28.81
N ILE A 169 3.96 -26.68 -29.65
CA ILE A 169 4.41 -26.98 -31.02
C ILE A 169 5.69 -27.82 -30.99
N ILE A 170 6.67 -27.45 -30.17
CA ILE A 170 7.94 -28.18 -30.06
C ILE A 170 7.70 -29.62 -29.61
N ASN A 171 6.80 -29.83 -28.64
CA ASN A 171 6.43 -31.14 -28.15
C ASN A 171 5.71 -32.02 -29.20
N LEU A 172 5.10 -31.43 -30.24
CA LEU A 172 4.58 -32.18 -31.39
C LEU A 172 5.69 -32.66 -32.33
N LEU A 173 6.81 -31.94 -32.40
CA LEU A 173 7.96 -32.24 -33.25
C LEU A 173 8.91 -33.27 -32.62
N HIS A 174 8.87 -33.42 -31.30
CA HIS A 174 9.63 -34.39 -30.52
C HIS A 174 9.13 -35.85 -30.66
N LYS A 175 8.27 -36.16 -31.66
CA LYS A 175 7.75 -37.52 -31.90
C LYS A 175 8.69 -38.40 -32.71
#